data_AF-A0A963VBG7-F1
#
_entry.id   AF-A0A963VBG7-F1
#
_cell.length_a   1.000
_cell.length_b   1.000
_cell.length_c   1.000
_cell.angle_alpha   90.00
_cell.angle_beta   90.00
_cell.angle_gamma   90.00
#
_symmetry.space_group_name_H-M   'P 1'
#
loop_
_entity.id
_entity.type
_entity.pdbx_description
1 polymer ?
#
loop_
_entity_poly.entity_id
_entity_poly.type
_entity_poly.pdbx_seq_one_letter_code
_entity_poly.pdbx_strand_id
1 'polypeptide(L)'
;MASPRTESLHPDAAGIDMLPGVAALERLLAGQRAALETVAAALPALDAASALMAGAIASGGRLVYAGAGSSALMAMADALELPGTYGVD
;
A
#
# COMPACT_ATOMS: atom_id res chain seq x y z
N MET A 1 18.82 19.08 -7.11
CA MET A 1 18.17 18.09 -6.22
C MET A 1 17.69 16.94 -7.10
N ALA A 2 18.00 15.69 -6.75
CA ALA A 2 17.50 14.53 -7.51
C ALA A 2 15.99 14.44 -7.33
N SER A 3 15.26 14.14 -8.41
CA SER A 3 13.80 13.96 -8.35
C SER A 3 13.46 12.76 -7.44
N PRO A 4 12.44 12.84 -6.58
CA PRO A 4 11.96 11.67 -5.85
C PRO A 4 11.58 10.56 -6.83
N ARG A 5 11.81 9.29 -6.46
CA ARG A 5 11.45 8.14 -7.31
C ARG A 5 9.96 8.15 -7.69
N THR A 6 9.08 8.59 -6.80
CA THR A 6 7.62 8.66 -7.03
C THR A 6 7.23 9.69 -8.10
N GLU A 7 8.03 10.75 -8.24
CA GLU A 7 7.82 11.83 -9.22
C GLU A 7 8.54 11.57 -10.56
N SER A 8 9.26 10.44 -10.66
CA SER A 8 10.00 10.09 -11.87
C SER A 8 9.11 9.31 -12.83
N LEU A 9 9.17 9.65 -14.12
CA LEU A 9 8.42 8.93 -15.14
C LEU A 9 8.92 7.47 -15.23
N HIS A 10 8.01 6.52 -15.13
CA HIS A 10 8.33 5.11 -15.35
C HIS A 10 8.74 4.90 -16.82
N PRO A 11 9.80 4.13 -17.13
CA PRO A 11 10.25 3.91 -18.51
C PRO A 11 9.13 3.41 -19.44
N ASP A 12 8.28 2.52 -18.94
CA ASP A 12 7.17 1.94 -19.71
C ASP A 12 5.90 2.81 -19.78
N ALA A 13 5.89 3.96 -19.08
CA ALA A 13 4.73 4.88 -19.10
C ALA A 13 4.72 5.79 -20.33
N ALA A 14 5.85 5.95 -21.03
CA ALA A 14 5.92 6.77 -22.23
C ALA A 14 4.97 6.26 -23.32
N GLY A 15 4.07 7.13 -23.78
CA GLY A 15 3.09 6.84 -24.83
C GLY A 15 2.03 5.81 -24.45
N ILE A 16 1.79 5.57 -23.14
CA ILE A 16 0.76 4.63 -22.68
C ILE A 16 -0.66 5.00 -23.14
N ASP A 17 -0.91 6.30 -23.30
CA ASP A 17 -2.14 6.91 -23.81
C ASP A 17 -2.41 6.64 -25.29
N MET A 18 -1.37 6.25 -26.04
CA MET A 18 -1.44 5.97 -27.48
C MET A 18 -1.54 4.47 -27.81
N LEU A 19 -1.53 3.60 -26.79
CA LEU A 19 -1.59 2.16 -26.98
C LEU A 19 -3.01 1.65 -27.26
N PRO A 20 -3.17 0.51 -27.95
CA PRO A 20 -4.39 -0.26 -27.88
C PRO A 20 -4.74 -0.58 -26.42
N GLY A 21 -6.02 -0.53 -26.06
CA GLY A 21 -6.46 -0.67 -24.66
C GLY A 21 -5.93 -1.93 -23.97
N VAL A 22 -5.87 -3.07 -24.67
CA VAL A 22 -5.31 -4.32 -24.11
C VAL A 22 -3.83 -4.16 -23.70
N ALA A 23 -3.02 -3.49 -24.51
CA ALA A 23 -1.60 -3.28 -24.22
C ALA A 23 -1.40 -2.29 -23.06
N ALA A 24 -2.26 -1.27 -22.94
CA ALA A 24 -2.24 -0.38 -21.78
C ALA A 24 -2.60 -1.13 -20.48
N LEU A 25 -3.63 -1.99 -20.52
CA LEU A 25 -4.03 -2.82 -19.38
C LEU A 25 -2.91 -3.80 -18.96
N GLU A 26 -2.23 -4.43 -19.92
CA GLU A 26 -1.08 -5.30 -19.66
C GLU A 26 0.06 -4.55 -18.94
N ARG A 27 0.37 -3.31 -19.35
CA ARG A 27 1.37 -2.47 -18.68
C ARG A 27 0.96 -2.10 -17.26
N LEU A 28 -0.29 -1.70 -17.05
CA LEU A 28 -0.80 -1.38 -15.72
C LEU A 28 -0.75 -2.60 -14.79
N LEU A 29 -1.16 -3.77 -15.29
CA LEU A 29 -1.09 -5.03 -14.53
C LEU A 29 0.35 -5.42 -14.21
N ALA A 30 1.29 -5.24 -15.14
CA ALA A 30 2.71 -5.49 -14.89
C ALA A 30 3.25 -4.60 -13.76
N GLY A 31 2.86 -3.32 -13.72
CA GLY A 31 3.19 -2.41 -12.62
C GLY A 31 2.65 -2.88 -11.26
N GLN A 32 1.40 -3.34 -11.22
CA GLN A 32 0.79 -3.91 -10.00
C GLN A 32 1.54 -5.16 -9.52
N ARG A 33 1.92 -6.06 -10.45
CA ARG A 33 2.73 -7.24 -10.12
C ARG A 33 4.09 -6.85 -9.55
N ALA A 34 4.78 -5.90 -10.19
CA ALA A 34 6.07 -5.42 -9.70
C ALA A 34 5.95 -4.83 -8.27
N ALA A 35 4.90 -4.06 -8.00
CA ALA A 35 4.62 -3.56 -6.65
C ALA A 35 4.42 -4.70 -5.64
N LEU A 36 3.64 -5.72 -5.99
CA LEU A 36 3.42 -6.89 -5.14
C LEU A 36 4.72 -7.64 -4.84
N GLU A 37 5.59 -7.85 -5.82
CA GLU A 37 6.89 -8.51 -5.62
C GLU A 37 7.76 -7.77 -4.59
N THR A 38 7.67 -6.43 -4.50
CA THR A 38 8.44 -5.68 -3.49
C THR A 38 8.03 -5.98 -2.05
N VAL A 39 6.81 -6.47 -1.82
CA VAL A 39 6.30 -6.81 -0.48
C VAL A 39 7.13 -7.93 0.15
N ALA A 40 7.69 -8.84 -0.66
CA ALA A 40 8.51 -9.94 -0.16
C ALA A 40 9.71 -9.43 0.67
N ALA A 41 10.36 -8.36 0.22
CA ALA A 41 11.47 -7.74 0.95
C ALA A 41 11.02 -6.99 2.22
N ALA A 42 9.74 -6.63 2.32
CA ALA A 42 9.16 -5.94 3.48
C ALA A 42 8.66 -6.90 4.56
N LEU A 43 8.55 -8.22 4.29
CA LEU A 43 7.97 -9.20 5.23
C LEU A 43 8.57 -9.14 6.65
N PRO A 44 9.90 -9.02 6.85
CA PRO A 44 10.45 -8.93 8.21
C PRO A 44 10.00 -7.67 8.96
N ALA A 45 9.85 -6.54 8.26
CA ALA A 45 9.39 -5.30 8.87
C ALA A 45 7.87 -5.35 9.16
N LEU A 46 7.09 -5.97 8.26
CA LEU A 46 5.67 -6.19 8.45
C LEU A 46 5.38 -7.14 9.63
N ASP A 47 6.15 -8.21 9.78
CA ASP A 47 6.07 -9.12 10.93
C ASP A 47 6.31 -8.38 12.25
N ALA A 48 7.42 -7.63 12.35
CA ALA A 48 7.73 -6.83 13.53
C ALA A 48 6.63 -5.78 13.84
N ALA A 49 6.12 -5.10 12.81
CA ALA A 49 5.04 -4.13 12.97
C ALA A 49 3.75 -4.81 13.45
N SER A 50 3.40 -5.98 12.90
CA SER A 50 2.21 -6.73 13.29
C SER A 50 2.25 -7.15 14.76
N ALA A 51 3.40 -7.60 15.26
CA ALA A 51 3.57 -7.98 16.65
C ALA A 51 3.41 -6.78 17.61
N LEU A 52 3.95 -5.62 17.23
CA LEU A 52 3.79 -4.38 18.00
C LEU A 52 2.32 -3.91 18.02
N MET A 53 1.65 -3.94 16.87
CA MET A 53 0.25 -3.54 16.76
C MET A 53 -0.68 -4.45 17.56
N ALA A 54 -0.50 -5.76 17.44
CA ALA A 54 -1.25 -6.75 18.21
C ALA A 54 -1.00 -6.59 19.72
N GLY A 55 0.25 -6.37 20.13
CA GLY A 55 0.60 -6.11 21.53
C GLY A 55 -0.05 -4.84 22.07
N ALA A 56 -0.09 -3.76 21.28
CA ALA A 56 -0.75 -2.52 21.66
C ALA A 56 -2.25 -2.74 21.92
N ILE A 57 -2.95 -3.39 20.99
CA ILE A 57 -4.39 -3.72 21.15
C ILE A 57 -4.61 -4.61 22.37
N ALA A 58 -3.82 -5.70 22.52
CA ALA A 58 -3.96 -6.63 23.63
C ALA A 58 -3.74 -5.98 25.01
N SER A 59 -2.95 -4.91 25.07
CA SER A 59 -2.70 -4.14 26.29
C SER A 59 -3.75 -3.06 26.58
N GLY A 60 -4.82 -2.98 25.78
CA GLY A 60 -5.85 -1.91 25.88
C GLY A 60 -5.41 -0.58 25.27
N GLY A 61 -4.35 -0.59 24.46
CA GLY A 61 -3.91 0.54 23.64
C GLY A 61 -4.75 0.71 22.38
N ARG A 62 -4.36 1.66 21.53
CA ARG A 62 -5.08 2.00 20.29
C ARG A 62 -4.12 2.00 19.11
N LEU A 63 -4.61 1.58 17.95
CA LEU A 63 -3.94 1.83 16.68
C LEU A 63 -4.44 3.16 16.09
N VAL A 64 -3.51 3.99 15.65
CA VAL A 64 -3.82 5.28 15.03
C VAL A 64 -3.06 5.40 13.72
N TYR A 65 -3.78 5.53 12.62
CA TYR A 65 -3.20 5.85 11.32
C TYR A 65 -3.24 7.35 11.05
N ALA A 66 -2.19 7.86 10.41
CA ALA A 66 -2.11 9.26 9.99
C ALA A 66 -1.59 9.35 8.55
N GLY A 67 -2.25 10.17 7.74
CA GLY A 67 -1.88 10.39 6.34
C GLY A 67 -2.78 11.42 5.66
N ALA A 68 -2.57 11.63 4.37
CA ALA A 68 -3.42 12.47 3.52
C ALA A 68 -3.67 11.78 2.16
N GLY A 69 -4.70 12.21 1.44
CA GLY A 69 -5.05 11.69 0.11
C GLY A 69 -5.32 10.18 0.11
N SER A 70 -4.89 9.49 -0.95
CA SER A 70 -5.13 8.06 -1.14
C SER A 70 -4.60 7.20 0.01
N SER A 71 -3.47 7.57 0.64
CA SER A 71 -2.92 6.84 1.78
C SER A 71 -3.84 6.91 3.01
N ALA A 72 -4.44 8.06 3.28
CA ALA A 72 -5.41 8.20 4.38
C ALA A 72 -6.69 7.42 4.10
N LEU A 73 -7.15 7.40 2.84
CA LEU A 73 -8.34 6.63 2.45
C LEU A 73 -8.12 5.11 2.62
N MET A 74 -6.94 4.60 2.25
CA MET A 74 -6.60 3.18 2.47
C MET A 74 -6.54 2.84 3.96
N ALA A 75 -5.90 3.71 4.76
CA ALA A 75 -5.83 3.52 6.21
C ALA A 75 -7.20 3.60 6.89
N MET A 76 -8.09 4.48 6.42
CA MET A 76 -9.46 4.56 6.90
C MET A 76 -10.23 3.28 6.58
N ALA A 77 -10.09 2.74 5.37
CA ALA A 77 -10.72 1.48 4.99
C ALA A 77 -10.25 0.32 5.90
N ASP A 78 -8.94 0.21 6.16
CA ASP A 78 -8.40 -0.79 7.07
C ASP A 78 -8.96 -0.63 8.49
N ALA A 79 -8.90 0.58 9.06
CA ALA A 79 -9.38 0.85 10.42
C ALA A 79 -10.88 0.54 10.61
N LEU A 80 -11.71 0.79 9.58
CA LEU A 80 -13.15 0.50 9.64
C LEU A 80 -13.47 -0.99 9.68
N GLU A 81 -12.60 -1.83 9.12
CA GLU A 81 -12.80 -3.29 9.09
C GLU A 81 -12.32 -3.97 10.38
N LEU A 82 -11.44 -3.35 11.17
CA LEU A 82 -10.88 -3.97 12.38
C LEU A 82 -11.94 -4.34 13.43
N PRO A 83 -12.89 -3.46 13.83
CA PRO A 83 -13.89 -3.82 14.83
C PRO A 83 -14.86 -4.89 14.33
N GLY A 84 -15.33 -4.76 13.08
CA GLY A 84 -16.29 -5.70 12.48
C GLY A 84 -15.70 -7.09 12.24
N THR A 85 -14.42 -7.16 11.89
CA THR A 85 -13.75 -8.44 11.55
C THR A 85 -13.19 -9.13 12.78
N TYR A 86 -12.57 -8.38 13.70
CA TYR A 86 -11.79 -8.95 14.81
C TYR A 86 -12.35 -8.63 16.21
N GLY A 87 -13.39 -7.80 16.32
CA GLY A 87 -13.97 -7.41 17.61
C GLY A 87 -13.01 -6.58 18.47
N VAL A 88 -12.13 -5.80 17.84
CA VAL A 88 -11.17 -4.91 18.50
C VAL A 88 -11.67 -3.47 18.40
N ASP A 89 -11.62 -2.73 19.51
CA ASP A 89 -12.05 -1.33 19.63
C ASP A 89 -10.87 -0.35 19.71
#